data_AF-A0AA97CVM8-F1
#
_entry.id   AF-A0AA97CVM8-F1
#
_cell.length_a   1.000
_cell.length_b   1.000
_cell.length_c   1.000
_cell.angle_alpha   90.00
_cell.angle_beta   90.00
_cell.angle_gamma   90.00
#
_symmetry.space_group_name_H-M   'P 1'
#
loop_
_entity.id
_entity.type
_entity.pdbx_description
1 polymer ?
#
loop_
_entity_poly.entity_id
_entity_poly.type
_entity_poly.pdbx_seq_one_letter_code
_entity_poly.pdbx_strand_id
1 'polypeptide(L)'
;MGIEFASTVDAPIDEVFGWFSRPGALRRLLPPWQPMHAVSETDSIAEGRAVLGLPGGLRWQAQHVGADFAPPHRFVDERVVDGPRSVPAALAGPWRHVHDFRETPDGRTEVIDRVHTAVPEALLRPTFEFRHRQLADDLAAHHTARAGGLEPSVIAVSGASGMVGAALSAFLTTGGHRVVRLVRRGADGVDERTWDPASPADDLLDGVDAVVHLAGAPIAGRFTDGHRAAIRDSRVEPTRRLAELAAATTGVHTFVSASAIGFYGYERPDEVLDEASLKGGGFLADVVDEWERAAQVSGVRTVQVRTGIVQSPLGGTLRLQRPIYTAGLGGRLGSGRQWLSWIDLDDLLDVYLRALFDDRLAGPVNAVAPEPVTAANYAKTLGRVLHRPAVLPVPEFGPALLLGRQGARELAAADQRVDCHRLNDVGHAFRHPTLDASLRHQLGR
;
A
#
# COMPACT_ATOMS: atom_id res chain seq x y z
N MET A 1 1.86 -27.51 -20.75
CA MET A 1 1.05 -26.27 -20.62
C MET A 1 1.50 -25.60 -19.32
N GLY A 2 1.66 -24.28 -19.31
CA GLY A 2 2.34 -23.57 -18.22
C GLY A 2 2.90 -22.23 -18.68
N ILE A 3 3.80 -21.65 -17.89
CA ILE A 3 4.56 -20.44 -18.23
C ILE A 3 6.01 -20.59 -17.77
N GLU A 4 6.94 -20.09 -18.57
CA GLU A 4 8.31 -19.74 -18.15
C GLU A 4 8.47 -18.23 -18.33
N PHE A 5 8.85 -17.54 -17.27
CA PHE A 5 9.05 -16.10 -17.26
C PHE A 5 10.38 -15.79 -16.56
N ALA A 6 11.18 -14.90 -17.14
CA ALA A 6 12.47 -14.53 -16.59
C ALA A 6 12.70 -13.03 -16.69
N SER A 7 13.40 -12.46 -15.71
CA SER A 7 13.90 -11.09 -15.75
C SER A 7 15.19 -10.97 -14.94
N THR A 8 15.99 -9.96 -15.25
CA THR A 8 17.16 -9.60 -14.45
C THR A 8 16.79 -8.52 -13.42
N VAL A 9 17.22 -8.72 -12.19
CA VAL A 9 17.07 -7.79 -11.06
C VAL A 9 18.45 -7.25 -10.69
N ASP A 10 18.54 -5.93 -10.47
CA ASP A 10 19.79 -5.23 -10.14
C ASP A 10 20.17 -5.40 -8.65
N ALA A 11 20.38 -6.65 -8.23
CA ALA A 11 20.84 -6.99 -6.90
C ALA A 11 21.58 -8.35 -6.91
N PRO A 12 22.51 -8.58 -5.96
CA PRO A 12 23.20 -9.87 -5.82
C PRO A 12 22.26 -11.02 -5.48
N ILE A 13 22.63 -12.25 -5.86
CA ILE A 13 21.78 -13.44 -5.73
C ILE A 13 21.36 -13.72 -4.28
N ASP A 14 22.26 -13.53 -3.31
CA ASP A 14 21.97 -13.75 -1.89
C ASP A 14 20.94 -12.74 -1.36
N GLU A 15 20.97 -11.52 -1.87
CA GLU A 15 19.99 -10.50 -1.49
C GLU A 15 18.62 -10.79 -2.10
N VAL A 16 18.59 -11.12 -3.39
CA VAL A 16 17.34 -11.48 -4.08
C VAL A 16 16.73 -12.71 -3.43
N PHE A 17 17.50 -13.78 -3.22
CA PHE A 17 17.02 -15.00 -2.58
C PHE A 17 16.58 -14.75 -1.13
N GLY A 18 17.38 -13.98 -0.38
CA GLY A 18 17.07 -13.58 0.99
C GLY A 18 15.76 -12.80 1.09
N TRP A 19 15.43 -11.96 0.11
CA TRP A 19 14.16 -11.23 0.06
C TRP A 19 12.95 -12.17 0.08
N PHE A 20 12.98 -13.28 -0.67
CA PHE A 20 11.89 -14.27 -0.70
C PHE A 20 11.69 -15.00 0.63
N SER A 21 12.74 -15.10 1.45
CA SER A 21 12.69 -15.73 2.76
C SER A 21 12.11 -14.84 3.87
N ARG A 22 11.95 -13.53 3.60
CA ARG A 22 11.48 -12.57 4.61
C ARG A 22 9.95 -12.56 4.70
N PRO A 23 9.38 -12.40 5.91
CA PRO A 23 7.93 -12.24 6.07
C PRO A 23 7.42 -11.05 5.26
N GLY A 24 6.25 -11.20 4.64
CA GLY A 24 5.64 -10.20 3.77
C GLY A 24 5.98 -10.37 2.29
N ALA A 25 7.00 -11.14 1.92
CA ALA A 25 7.39 -11.37 0.52
C ALA A 25 6.22 -11.93 -0.30
N LEU A 26 5.49 -12.92 0.24
CA LEU A 26 4.31 -13.45 -0.44
C LEU A 26 3.25 -12.37 -0.64
N ARG A 27 2.98 -11.54 0.37
CA ARG A 27 2.02 -10.45 0.27
C ARG A 27 2.42 -9.41 -0.78
N ARG A 28 3.70 -9.05 -0.88
CA ARG A 28 4.20 -8.13 -1.90
C ARG A 28 4.00 -8.71 -3.30
N LEU A 29 4.28 -10.01 -3.48
CA LEU A 29 4.15 -10.68 -4.78
C LEU A 29 2.72 -11.12 -5.15
N LEU A 30 1.71 -10.86 -4.32
CA LEU A 30 0.31 -11.16 -4.65
C LEU A 30 -0.28 -10.05 -5.52
N PRO A 31 -0.66 -10.32 -6.78
CA PRO A 31 -1.22 -9.29 -7.65
C PRO A 31 -2.53 -8.74 -7.08
N PRO A 32 -2.67 -7.43 -6.91
CA PRO A 32 -3.77 -6.84 -6.14
C PRO A 32 -5.12 -7.00 -6.87
N TRP A 33 -5.12 -7.22 -8.19
CA TRP A 33 -6.34 -7.43 -8.96
C TRP A 33 -6.91 -8.85 -8.84
N GLN A 34 -6.12 -9.81 -8.37
CA GLN A 34 -6.58 -11.18 -8.20
C GLN A 34 -7.45 -11.30 -6.94
N PRO A 35 -8.46 -12.17 -6.93
CA PRO A 35 -9.34 -12.35 -5.78
C PRO A 35 -8.68 -13.25 -4.71
N MET A 36 -7.39 -13.01 -4.41
CA MET A 36 -6.58 -13.82 -3.52
C MET A 36 -6.01 -12.95 -2.40
N HIS A 37 -5.88 -13.50 -1.19
CA HIS A 37 -5.20 -12.82 -0.09
C HIS A 37 -4.38 -13.82 0.74
N ALA A 38 -3.24 -13.39 1.27
CA ALA A 38 -2.48 -14.18 2.22
C ALA A 38 -3.29 -14.36 3.53
N VAL A 39 -3.47 -15.62 3.93
CA VAL A 39 -4.10 -16.02 5.20
C VAL A 39 -3.01 -16.37 6.21
N SER A 40 -2.04 -17.15 5.77
CA SER A 40 -0.79 -17.41 6.48
C SER A 40 0.34 -17.45 5.46
N GLU A 41 1.49 -16.90 5.84
CA GLU A 41 2.73 -17.01 5.08
C GLU A 41 3.53 -18.22 5.56
N THR A 42 4.57 -18.57 4.82
CA THR A 42 5.44 -19.68 5.19
C THR A 42 6.48 -19.21 6.21
N ASP A 43 6.77 -20.04 7.21
CA ASP A 43 7.91 -19.79 8.12
C ASP A 43 9.26 -20.14 7.47
N SER A 44 9.23 -20.91 6.37
CA SER A 44 10.41 -21.33 5.63
C SER A 44 10.07 -21.61 4.16
N ILE A 45 10.84 -21.02 3.24
CA ILE A 45 10.73 -21.32 1.80
C ILE A 45 11.36 -22.67 1.42
N ALA A 46 11.99 -23.37 2.37
CA ALA A 46 12.51 -24.73 2.15
C ALA A 46 11.39 -25.78 2.22
N GLU A 47 10.60 -25.77 3.29
CA GLU A 47 9.64 -26.85 3.61
C GLU A 47 8.32 -26.35 4.21
N GLY A 48 8.16 -25.05 4.40
CA GLY A 48 6.96 -24.51 5.04
C GLY A 48 5.77 -24.41 4.09
N ARG A 49 4.63 -24.00 4.64
CA ARG A 49 3.35 -23.91 3.93
C ARG A 49 2.79 -22.49 3.96
N ALA A 50 2.35 -22.02 2.81
CA ALA A 50 1.57 -20.79 2.69
C ALA A 50 0.10 -21.11 2.37
N VAL A 51 -0.81 -20.32 2.93
CA VAL A 51 -2.25 -20.45 2.69
C VAL A 51 -2.79 -19.16 2.11
N LEU A 52 -3.39 -19.26 0.93
CA LEU A 52 -4.08 -18.17 0.25
C LEU A 52 -5.60 -18.37 0.37
N GLY A 53 -6.29 -17.30 0.73
CA GLY A 53 -7.75 -17.26 0.78
C GLY A 53 -8.34 -16.86 -0.56
N LEU A 54 -9.42 -17.53 -0.94
CA LEU A 54 -10.18 -17.31 -2.17
C LEU A 54 -11.63 -16.91 -1.83
N PRO A 55 -12.42 -16.40 -2.81
CA PRO A 55 -13.82 -16.06 -2.59
C PRO A 55 -14.64 -17.26 -2.11
N GLY A 56 -15.69 -17.00 -1.33
CA GLY A 56 -16.55 -18.07 -0.79
C GLY A 56 -15.91 -18.89 0.34
N GLY A 57 -14.82 -18.41 0.95
CA GLY A 57 -14.13 -19.11 2.04
C GLY A 57 -13.25 -20.27 1.57
N LEU A 58 -13.03 -20.39 0.26
CA LEU A 58 -12.14 -21.38 -0.33
C LEU A 58 -10.67 -21.07 0.03
N ARG A 59 -9.83 -22.10 -0.03
CA ARG A 59 -8.40 -22.02 0.30
C ARG A 59 -7.56 -22.60 -0.82
N TRP A 60 -6.45 -21.93 -1.13
CA TRP A 60 -5.36 -22.47 -1.92
C TRP A 60 -4.17 -22.68 -0.99
N GLN A 61 -3.60 -23.88 -0.97
CA GLN A 61 -2.49 -24.21 -0.11
C GLN A 61 -1.27 -24.51 -0.96
N ALA A 62 -0.19 -23.75 -0.75
CA ALA A 62 1.09 -23.94 -1.41
C ALA A 62 2.09 -24.51 -0.40
N GLN A 63 2.64 -25.68 -0.72
CA GLN A 63 3.60 -26.41 0.09
C GLN A 63 4.97 -26.30 -0.57
N HIS A 64 5.99 -25.84 0.16
CA HIS A 64 7.36 -25.84 -0.33
C HIS A 64 7.92 -27.27 -0.32
N VAL A 65 8.70 -27.60 -1.34
CA VAL A 65 9.24 -28.94 -1.59
C VAL A 65 10.72 -28.98 -1.22
N GLY A 66 11.03 -29.45 -0.01
CA GLY A 66 12.40 -29.45 0.54
C GLY A 66 13.41 -30.22 -0.31
N ALA A 67 12.99 -31.29 -0.98
CA ALA A 67 13.86 -32.08 -1.87
C ALA A 67 14.40 -31.27 -3.06
N ASP A 68 13.70 -30.20 -3.46
CA ASP A 68 14.08 -29.31 -4.56
C ASP A 68 14.59 -27.95 -4.07
N PHE A 69 14.82 -27.80 -2.76
CA PHE A 69 15.39 -26.59 -2.17
C PHE A 69 16.92 -26.60 -2.31
N ALA A 70 17.46 -25.60 -3.00
CA ALA A 70 18.90 -25.47 -3.22
C ALA A 70 19.31 -24.00 -3.08
N PRO A 71 19.47 -23.47 -1.85
CA PRO A 71 19.80 -22.06 -1.63
C PRO A 71 21.22 -21.74 -2.12
N PRO A 72 21.47 -20.53 -2.67
CA PRO A 72 20.51 -19.46 -2.98
C PRO A 72 19.89 -19.60 -4.39
N HIS A 73 19.95 -20.78 -5.01
CA HIS A 73 19.63 -20.99 -6.42
C HIS A 73 18.21 -21.42 -6.72
N ARG A 74 17.50 -22.08 -5.78
CA ARG A 74 16.18 -22.63 -6.04
C ARG A 74 15.32 -22.82 -4.80
N PHE A 75 14.02 -22.57 -4.97
CA PHE A 75 12.97 -23.20 -4.17
C PHE A 75 11.76 -23.54 -5.06
N VAL A 76 10.90 -24.43 -4.57
CA VAL A 76 9.74 -24.93 -5.33
C VAL A 76 8.52 -24.94 -4.42
N ASP A 77 7.38 -24.49 -4.94
CA ASP A 77 6.08 -24.69 -4.31
C ASP A 77 5.13 -25.52 -5.18
N GLU A 78 4.35 -26.37 -4.53
CA GLU A 78 3.31 -27.18 -5.14
C GLU A 78 1.97 -26.95 -4.45
N ARG A 79 0.89 -26.98 -5.21
CA ARG A 79 -0.44 -26.89 -4.59
C ARG A 79 -0.82 -28.23 -3.98
N VAL A 80 -1.13 -28.22 -2.69
CA VAL A 80 -1.65 -29.38 -1.96
C VAL A 80 -3.13 -29.24 -1.65
N VAL A 81 -3.79 -30.39 -1.44
CA VAL A 81 -5.18 -30.45 -0.98
C VAL A 81 -5.17 -30.81 0.49
N ASP A 82 -5.72 -29.93 1.31
CA ASP A 82 -5.92 -30.14 2.73
C ASP A 82 -7.27 -29.53 3.14
N GLY A 83 -8.18 -30.39 3.60
CA GLY A 83 -9.56 -30.09 3.94
C GLY A 83 -10.50 -29.77 2.75
N PRO A 84 -11.82 -29.77 2.99
CA PRO A 84 -12.84 -29.61 1.95
C PRO A 84 -12.80 -28.25 1.26
N ARG A 85 -12.27 -27.21 1.92
CA ARG A 85 -12.18 -25.84 1.37
C ARG A 85 -11.11 -25.69 0.28
N SER A 86 -10.19 -26.64 0.14
CA SER A 86 -9.14 -26.61 -0.89
C SER A 86 -9.40 -27.51 -2.10
N VAL A 87 -10.36 -28.45 -1.97
CA VAL A 87 -10.75 -29.36 -3.06
C VAL A 87 -11.21 -28.61 -4.32
N PRO A 88 -12.02 -27.55 -4.27
CA PRO A 88 -12.46 -26.86 -5.50
C PRO A 88 -11.31 -26.21 -6.27
N ALA A 89 -10.31 -25.67 -5.57
CA ALA A 89 -9.11 -25.13 -6.21
C ALA A 89 -8.28 -26.25 -6.87
N ALA A 90 -8.34 -27.47 -6.31
CA ALA A 90 -7.66 -28.65 -6.84
C ALA A 90 -8.13 -29.06 -8.24
N LEU A 91 -9.41 -28.84 -8.52
CA LEU A 91 -10.05 -29.16 -9.80
C LEU A 91 -9.50 -28.33 -10.97
N ALA A 92 -8.78 -27.23 -10.70
CA ALA A 92 -8.14 -26.40 -11.72
C ALA A 92 -6.88 -27.02 -12.36
N GLY A 93 -6.55 -28.28 -12.06
CA GLY A 93 -5.38 -28.99 -12.59
C GLY A 93 -4.14 -28.86 -11.70
N PRO A 94 -3.01 -29.50 -12.03
CA PRO A 94 -1.80 -29.44 -11.19
C PRO A 94 -1.24 -28.03 -11.09
N TRP A 95 -0.52 -27.73 -10.01
CA TRP A 95 0.30 -26.53 -9.88
C TRP A 95 1.62 -26.89 -9.24
N ARG A 96 2.70 -26.63 -9.97
CA ARG A 96 4.07 -26.69 -9.47
C ARG A 96 4.83 -25.49 -10.01
N HIS A 97 5.37 -24.68 -9.12
CA HIS A 97 6.08 -23.44 -9.42
C HIS A 97 7.52 -23.56 -8.94
N VAL A 98 8.45 -23.53 -9.89
CA VAL A 98 9.91 -23.49 -9.63
C VAL A 98 10.39 -22.06 -9.73
N HIS A 99 11.08 -21.60 -8.70
CA HIS A 99 11.77 -20.32 -8.66
C HIS A 99 13.26 -20.63 -8.75
N ASP A 100 13.90 -20.25 -9.85
CA ASP A 100 15.34 -20.40 -10.07
C ASP A 100 16.02 -19.02 -10.05
N PHE A 101 17.24 -18.99 -9.51
CA PHE A 101 18.06 -17.80 -9.39
C PHE A 101 19.46 -18.08 -9.93
N ARG A 102 19.95 -17.20 -10.82
CA ARG A 102 21.28 -17.31 -11.42
C ARG A 102 22.00 -15.98 -11.34
N GLU A 103 23.24 -16.01 -10.91
CA GLU A 103 24.11 -14.84 -10.96
C GLU A 103 24.51 -14.56 -12.41
N THR A 104 24.38 -13.31 -12.83
CA THR A 104 24.85 -12.83 -14.13
C THR A 104 26.31 -12.36 -14.02
N PRO A 105 27.08 -12.30 -15.14
CA PRO A 105 28.50 -11.91 -15.09
C PRO A 105 28.78 -10.51 -14.50
N ASP A 106 27.78 -9.64 -14.45
CA ASP A 106 27.85 -8.29 -13.89
C ASP A 106 27.34 -8.20 -12.44
N GLY A 107 27.15 -9.34 -11.75
CA GLY A 107 26.78 -9.39 -10.33
C GLY A 107 25.30 -9.15 -10.05
N ARG A 108 24.46 -9.11 -11.09
CA ARG A 108 22.99 -9.05 -10.97
C ARG A 108 22.41 -10.47 -10.87
N THR A 109 21.09 -10.56 -10.70
CA THR A 109 20.40 -11.85 -10.58
C THR A 109 19.37 -12.02 -11.67
N GLU A 110 19.49 -13.10 -12.46
CA GLU A 110 18.42 -13.60 -13.30
C GLU A 110 17.45 -14.41 -12.43
N VAL A 111 16.21 -13.93 -12.31
CA VAL A 111 15.10 -14.61 -11.63
C VAL A 111 14.25 -15.29 -12.68
N ILE A 112 13.96 -16.58 -12.49
CA ILE A 112 13.25 -17.40 -13.46
C ILE A 112 12.14 -18.17 -12.77
N ASP A 113 10.90 -17.90 -13.18
CA ASP A 113 9.72 -18.60 -12.73
C ASP A 113 9.26 -19.62 -13.80
N ARG A 114 9.18 -20.90 -13.43
CA ARG A 114 8.57 -21.95 -14.26
C ARG A 114 7.37 -22.55 -13.56
N VAL A 115 6.19 -22.38 -14.14
CA VAL A 115 4.95 -22.95 -13.61
C VAL A 115 4.38 -24.02 -14.52
N HIS A 116 4.27 -25.23 -13.99
CA HIS A 116 3.53 -26.32 -14.61
C HIS A 116 2.08 -26.31 -14.14
N THR A 117 1.16 -26.00 -15.06
CA THR A 117 -0.29 -25.86 -14.77
C THR A 117 -1.15 -26.05 -16.01
N ALA A 118 -2.44 -26.31 -15.81
CA ALA A 118 -3.45 -26.33 -16.87
C ALA A 118 -3.88 -24.92 -17.32
N VAL A 119 -3.49 -23.87 -16.60
CA VAL A 119 -3.84 -22.49 -16.95
C VAL A 119 -2.99 -22.02 -18.15
N PRO A 120 -3.61 -21.45 -19.21
CA PRO A 120 -2.89 -20.91 -20.35
C PRO A 120 -1.92 -19.78 -19.97
N GLU A 121 -0.75 -19.76 -20.60
CA GLU A 121 0.31 -18.76 -20.39
C GLU A 121 -0.19 -17.32 -20.45
N ALA A 122 -1.05 -16.99 -21.43
CA ALA A 122 -1.60 -15.64 -21.60
C ALA A 122 -2.40 -15.13 -20.39
N LEU A 123 -2.95 -16.03 -19.57
CA LEU A 123 -3.66 -15.67 -18.34
C LEU A 123 -2.73 -15.53 -17.13
N LEU A 124 -1.54 -16.13 -17.19
CA LEU A 124 -0.53 -16.10 -16.12
C LEU A 124 0.47 -14.95 -16.32
N ARG A 125 0.78 -14.60 -17.57
CA ARG A 125 1.82 -13.63 -17.92
C ARG A 125 1.71 -12.30 -17.14
N PRO A 126 0.54 -11.65 -17.01
CA PRO A 126 0.44 -10.41 -16.24
C PRO A 126 0.82 -10.57 -14.76
N THR A 127 0.55 -11.75 -14.17
CA THR A 127 0.95 -12.06 -12.79
C THR A 127 2.45 -12.11 -12.63
N PHE A 128 3.15 -12.77 -13.55
CA PHE A 128 4.60 -12.89 -13.49
C PHE A 128 5.31 -11.57 -13.82
N GLU A 129 4.78 -10.80 -14.77
CA GLU A 129 5.26 -9.44 -15.04
C GLU A 129 5.14 -8.55 -13.81
N PHE A 130 4.02 -8.61 -13.09
CA PHE A 130 3.84 -7.88 -11.82
C PHE A 130 4.81 -8.37 -10.75
N ARG A 131 4.93 -9.68 -10.53
CA ARG A 131 5.79 -10.24 -9.48
C ARG A 131 7.26 -9.82 -9.67
N HIS A 132 7.76 -9.94 -10.89
CA HIS A 132 9.15 -9.59 -11.21
C HIS A 132 9.40 -8.08 -11.11
N ARG A 133 8.46 -7.25 -11.58
CA ARG A 133 8.55 -5.78 -11.41
C ARG A 133 8.50 -5.38 -9.93
N GLN A 134 7.56 -5.94 -9.18
CA GLN A 134 7.39 -5.66 -7.76
C GLN A 134 8.65 -5.99 -6.96
N LEU A 135 9.27 -7.15 -7.23
CA LEU A 135 10.53 -7.55 -6.62
C LEU A 135 11.64 -6.54 -6.92
N ALA A 136 11.81 -6.18 -8.20
CA ALA A 136 12.86 -5.25 -8.62
C ALA A 136 12.67 -3.85 -7.99
N ASP A 137 11.44 -3.33 -8.02
CA ASP A 137 11.13 -2.01 -7.47
C ASP A 137 11.27 -1.99 -5.94
N ASP A 138 10.86 -3.05 -5.23
CA ASP A 138 11.03 -3.14 -3.78
C ASP A 138 12.51 -3.16 -3.40
N LEU A 139 13.34 -3.94 -4.10
CA LEU A 139 14.79 -3.98 -3.87
C LEU A 139 15.44 -2.61 -4.15
N ALA A 140 15.10 -1.95 -5.27
CA ALA A 140 15.62 -0.64 -5.62
C ALA A 140 15.26 0.43 -4.57
N ALA A 141 14.04 0.40 -4.03
CA ALA A 141 13.62 1.31 -2.97
C ALA A 141 14.39 1.07 -1.67
N HIS A 142 14.62 -0.20 -1.28
CA HIS A 142 15.43 -0.53 -0.10
C HIS A 142 16.91 -0.17 -0.28
N HIS A 143 17.49 -0.36 -1.47
CA HIS A 143 18.84 0.11 -1.78
C HIS A 143 18.97 1.63 -1.64
N THR A 144 17.98 2.36 -2.16
CA THR A 144 17.92 3.82 -2.01
C THR A 144 17.87 4.22 -0.54
N ALA A 145 17.05 3.54 0.27
CA ALA A 145 16.96 3.82 1.71
C ALA A 145 18.27 3.52 2.46
N ARG A 146 18.93 2.39 2.17
CA ARG A 146 20.24 2.06 2.75
C ARG A 146 21.33 3.06 2.33
N ALA A 147 21.34 3.46 1.06
CA ALA A 147 22.24 4.52 0.57
C ALA A 147 21.96 5.87 1.25
N GLY A 148 20.72 6.11 1.66
CA GLY A 148 20.30 7.23 2.50
C GLY A 148 20.59 7.06 4.00
N GLY A 149 21.24 5.97 4.42
CA GLY A 149 21.63 5.72 5.80
C GLY A 149 20.60 4.97 6.65
N LEU A 150 19.52 4.44 6.06
CA LEU A 150 18.57 3.61 6.79
C LEU A 150 19.14 2.21 7.03
N GLU A 151 19.64 1.98 8.23
CA GLU A 151 20.03 0.66 8.70
C GLU A 151 18.79 -0.22 9.04
N PRO A 152 18.95 -1.55 9.20
CA PRO A 152 17.91 -2.39 9.78
C PRO A 152 17.44 -1.81 11.12
N SER A 153 16.12 -1.63 11.27
CA SER A 153 15.51 -0.93 12.41
C SER A 153 14.24 -1.63 12.87
N VAL A 154 13.84 -1.38 14.11
CA VAL A 154 12.56 -1.77 14.68
C VAL A 154 11.56 -0.63 14.49
N ILE A 155 10.54 -0.87 13.67
CA ILE A 155 9.56 0.15 13.28
C ILE A 155 8.19 -0.23 13.84
N ALA A 156 7.63 0.62 14.72
CA ALA A 156 6.27 0.42 15.20
C ALA A 156 5.25 0.96 14.20
N VAL A 157 4.24 0.17 13.84
CA VAL A 157 3.21 0.55 12.87
C VAL A 157 1.82 0.40 13.47
N SER A 158 1.10 1.50 13.65
CA SER A 158 -0.33 1.45 13.99
C SER A 158 -1.18 1.36 12.73
N GLY A 159 -2.39 0.81 12.82
CA GLY A 159 -3.24 0.65 11.62
C GLY A 159 -2.68 -0.38 10.64
N ALA A 160 -1.78 -1.26 11.11
CA ALA A 160 -1.10 -2.30 10.33
C ALA A 160 -2.03 -3.33 9.68
N SER A 161 -3.30 -3.41 10.10
CA SER A 161 -4.32 -4.26 9.47
C SER A 161 -5.06 -3.61 8.30
N GLY A 162 -4.92 -2.29 8.12
CA GLY A 162 -5.49 -1.56 6.99
C GLY A 162 -4.74 -1.84 5.68
N MET A 163 -5.30 -1.42 4.55
CA MET A 163 -4.69 -1.65 3.23
C MET A 163 -3.25 -1.11 3.15
N VAL A 164 -3.04 0.16 3.48
CA VAL A 164 -1.70 0.78 3.44
C VAL A 164 -0.80 0.18 4.51
N GLY A 165 -1.28 0.04 5.75
CA GLY A 165 -0.45 -0.48 6.85
C GLY A 165 0.01 -1.92 6.65
N ALA A 166 -0.84 -2.77 6.07
CA ALA A 166 -0.47 -4.16 5.81
C ALA A 166 0.50 -4.29 4.63
N ALA A 167 0.37 -3.43 3.61
CA ALA A 167 1.32 -3.36 2.50
C ALA A 167 2.67 -2.79 2.97
N LEU A 168 2.65 -1.70 3.76
CA LEU A 168 3.84 -1.09 4.35
C LEU A 168 4.58 -2.06 5.29
N SER A 169 3.87 -2.78 6.14
CA SER A 169 4.49 -3.74 7.06
C SER A 169 5.24 -4.84 6.29
N ALA A 170 4.65 -5.36 5.22
CA ALA A 170 5.29 -6.34 4.36
C ALA A 170 6.50 -5.75 3.63
N PHE A 171 6.35 -4.56 3.06
CA PHE A 171 7.44 -3.87 2.37
C PHE A 171 8.64 -3.59 3.28
N LEU A 172 8.41 -3.03 4.48
CA LEU A 172 9.49 -2.78 5.44
C LEU A 172 10.17 -4.09 5.88
N THR A 173 9.39 -5.14 6.12
CA THR A 173 9.95 -6.43 6.55
C THR A 173 10.79 -7.07 5.44
N THR A 174 10.36 -6.98 4.17
CA THR A 174 11.17 -7.47 3.04
C THR A 174 12.45 -6.66 2.82
N GLY A 175 12.50 -5.41 3.29
CA GLY A 175 13.71 -4.59 3.34
C GLY A 175 14.73 -4.99 4.41
N GLY A 176 14.32 -5.83 5.37
CA GLY A 176 15.14 -6.27 6.50
C GLY A 176 14.85 -5.55 7.81
N HIS A 177 13.84 -4.68 7.87
CA HIS A 177 13.40 -4.06 9.11
C HIS A 177 12.50 -5.02 9.92
N ARG A 178 12.46 -4.86 11.23
CA ARG A 178 11.50 -5.56 12.09
C ARG A 178 10.28 -4.67 12.31
N VAL A 179 9.09 -5.14 11.96
CA VAL A 179 7.86 -4.36 12.14
C VAL A 179 7.10 -4.81 13.39
N VAL A 180 6.92 -3.91 14.35
CA VAL A 180 6.08 -4.12 15.54
C VAL A 180 4.69 -3.54 15.29
N ARG A 181 3.67 -4.39 15.19
CA ARG A 181 2.31 -3.96 14.84
C ARG A 181 1.55 -3.54 16.09
N LEU A 182 1.14 -2.27 16.16
CA LEU A 182 0.31 -1.75 17.24
C LEU A 182 -1.16 -2.07 16.95
N VAL A 183 -1.72 -3.02 17.70
CA VAL A 183 -3.07 -3.57 17.48
C VAL A 183 -4.00 -3.21 18.63
N ARG A 184 -5.26 -2.90 18.34
CA ARG A 184 -6.27 -2.56 19.37
C ARG A 184 -6.89 -3.79 20.06
N ARG A 185 -6.61 -4.98 19.55
CA ARG A 185 -7.00 -6.26 20.17
C ARG A 185 -5.87 -6.77 21.06
N GLY A 186 -6.10 -7.89 21.75
CA GLY A 186 -5.01 -8.64 22.36
C GLY A 186 -3.95 -8.98 21.32
N ALA A 187 -2.69 -8.71 21.63
CA ALA A 187 -1.54 -9.02 20.79
C ALA A 187 -1.44 -10.52 20.55
N ASP A 188 -1.05 -10.88 19.34
CA ASP A 188 -0.82 -12.26 18.91
C ASP A 188 0.58 -12.37 18.29
N GLY A 189 1.49 -13.01 19.02
CA GLY A 189 2.90 -13.14 18.65
C GLY A 189 3.79 -12.00 19.14
N VAL A 190 5.09 -12.15 18.88
CA VAL A 190 6.17 -11.29 19.41
C VAL A 190 6.32 -9.95 18.68
N ASP A 191 5.71 -9.83 17.50
CA ASP A 191 5.75 -8.64 16.66
C ASP A 191 4.40 -7.89 16.66
N GLU A 192 3.61 -8.09 17.71
CA GLU A 192 2.42 -7.31 18.01
C GLU A 192 2.49 -6.74 19.43
N ARG A 193 1.96 -5.53 19.61
CA ARG A 193 1.74 -4.94 20.92
C ARG A 193 0.31 -4.42 21.01
N THR A 194 -0.36 -4.70 22.13
CA THR A 194 -1.71 -4.18 22.38
C THR A 194 -1.61 -2.69 22.65
N TRP A 195 -2.32 -1.91 21.84
CA TRP A 195 -2.37 -0.46 21.90
C TRP A 195 -3.79 -0.01 22.23
N ASP A 196 -3.93 0.62 23.39
CA ASP A 196 -5.11 1.41 23.72
C ASP A 196 -4.91 2.86 23.23
N PRO A 197 -5.71 3.33 22.24
CA PRO A 197 -5.62 4.70 21.74
C PRO A 197 -5.88 5.78 22.79
N ALA A 198 -6.65 5.48 23.84
CA ALA A 198 -6.99 6.43 24.89
C ALA A 198 -5.92 6.50 25.99
N SER A 199 -5.19 5.41 26.21
CA SER A 199 -4.19 5.30 27.26
C SER A 199 -3.09 4.31 26.84
N PRO A 200 -2.20 4.70 25.90
CA PRO A 200 -1.11 3.83 25.49
C PRO A 200 -0.24 3.48 26.71
N ALA A 201 0.22 2.23 26.80
CA ALA A 201 1.11 1.80 27.86
C ALA A 201 2.47 2.51 27.75
N ASP A 202 3.12 2.77 28.89
CA ASP A 202 4.39 3.50 28.93
C ASP A 202 5.53 2.75 28.22
N ASP A 203 5.48 1.42 28.20
CA ASP A 203 6.45 0.52 27.56
C ASP A 203 6.09 0.17 26.10
N LEU A 204 5.02 0.75 25.55
CA LEU A 204 4.48 0.39 24.24
C LEU A 204 5.51 0.54 23.12
N LEU A 205 6.46 1.46 23.26
CA LEU A 205 7.49 1.79 22.26
C LEU A 205 8.90 1.37 22.67
N ASP A 206 9.07 0.56 23.72
CA ASP A 206 10.39 0.09 24.14
C ASP A 206 11.12 -0.65 23.01
N GLY A 207 12.37 -0.27 22.76
CA GLY A 207 13.21 -0.85 21.70
C GLY A 207 12.74 -0.56 20.27
N VAL A 208 11.96 0.49 20.05
CA VAL A 208 11.53 0.97 18.73
C VAL A 208 12.41 2.15 18.31
N ASP A 209 12.84 2.17 17.04
CA ASP A 209 13.67 3.25 16.47
C ASP A 209 12.81 4.34 15.78
N ALA A 210 11.66 3.93 15.22
CA ALA A 210 10.74 4.83 14.52
C ALA A 210 9.29 4.36 14.62
N VAL A 211 8.36 5.32 14.55
CA VAL A 211 6.91 5.07 14.57
C VAL A 211 6.27 5.51 13.27
N VAL A 212 5.42 4.67 12.68
CA VAL A 212 4.52 5.02 11.58
C VAL A 212 3.06 4.90 12.04
N HIS A 213 2.40 6.04 12.18
CA HIS A 213 1.02 6.13 12.67
C HIS A 213 0.01 6.23 11.53
N LEU A 214 -0.60 5.10 11.15
CA LEU A 214 -1.63 5.02 10.09
C LEU A 214 -3.06 4.81 10.62
N ALA A 215 -3.27 4.79 11.93
CA ALA A 215 -4.57 4.45 12.49
C ALA A 215 -5.58 5.59 12.31
N GLY A 216 -6.81 5.24 11.92
CA GLY A 216 -7.92 6.19 11.84
C GLY A 216 -9.20 5.49 11.40
N ALA A 217 -10.36 6.00 11.84
CA ALA A 217 -11.64 5.48 11.36
C ALA A 217 -11.82 5.82 9.86
N PRO A 218 -12.47 4.94 9.07
CA PRO A 218 -12.78 5.25 7.68
C PRO A 218 -13.58 6.55 7.55
N ILE A 219 -13.17 7.42 6.63
CA ILE A 219 -13.87 8.69 6.35
C ILE A 219 -15.17 8.42 5.57
N ALA A 220 -15.16 7.38 4.72
CA ALA A 220 -16.30 7.01 3.89
C ALA A 220 -17.56 6.74 4.74
N GLY A 221 -18.64 7.43 4.42
CA GLY A 221 -19.90 7.37 5.16
C GLY A 221 -20.66 8.68 5.05
N ARG A 222 -21.85 8.72 5.66
CA ARG A 222 -22.65 9.95 5.78
C ARG A 222 -22.13 10.77 6.95
N PHE A 223 -21.85 12.05 6.71
CA PHE A 223 -21.41 13.01 7.73
C PHE A 223 -22.57 13.42 8.66
N THR A 224 -22.98 12.51 9.53
CA THR A 224 -23.81 12.81 10.71
C THR A 224 -22.92 13.37 11.84
N ASP A 225 -23.51 13.97 12.88
CA ASP A 225 -22.75 14.46 14.04
C ASP A 225 -21.92 13.35 14.68
N GLY A 226 -22.50 12.16 14.86
CA GLY A 226 -21.79 11.00 15.40
C GLY A 226 -20.65 10.51 14.50
N HIS A 227 -20.83 10.50 13.18
CA HIS A 227 -19.76 10.10 12.24
C HIS A 227 -18.62 11.14 12.22
N ARG A 228 -18.95 12.43 12.28
CA ARG A 228 -17.95 13.51 12.39
C ARG A 228 -17.15 13.40 13.68
N ALA A 229 -17.81 13.20 14.82
CA ALA A 229 -17.14 12.98 16.10
C ALA A 229 -16.21 11.75 16.02
N ALA A 230 -16.69 10.62 15.51
CA ALA A 230 -15.87 9.42 15.34
C ALA A 230 -14.65 9.64 14.42
N ILE A 231 -14.79 10.40 13.32
CA ILE A 231 -13.66 10.74 12.43
C ILE A 231 -12.58 11.51 13.21
N ARG A 232 -12.98 12.53 13.98
CA ARG A 232 -12.09 13.38 14.75
C ARG A 232 -11.46 12.64 15.93
N ASP A 233 -12.28 12.00 16.75
CA ASP A 233 -11.87 11.34 18.00
C ASP A 233 -10.97 10.12 17.74
N SER A 234 -11.10 9.48 16.57
CA SER A 234 -10.21 8.39 16.15
C SER A 234 -8.83 8.85 15.66
N ARG A 235 -8.59 10.17 15.54
CA ARG A 235 -7.34 10.74 15.00
C ARG A 235 -6.63 11.62 16.01
N VAL A 236 -7.27 12.69 16.47
CA VAL A 236 -6.58 13.79 17.15
C VAL A 236 -5.94 13.34 18.46
N GLU A 237 -6.75 12.89 19.42
CA GLU A 237 -6.28 12.51 20.74
C GLU A 237 -5.38 11.25 20.73
N PRO A 238 -5.71 10.18 19.98
CA PRO A 238 -4.80 9.03 19.81
C PRO A 238 -3.44 9.40 19.22
N THR A 239 -3.42 10.29 18.22
CA THR A 239 -2.17 10.75 17.59
C THR A 239 -1.34 11.51 18.60
N ARG A 240 -1.96 12.45 19.34
CA ARG A 240 -1.28 13.25 20.37
C ARG A 240 -0.58 12.36 21.39
N ARG A 241 -1.31 11.40 21.97
CA ARG A 241 -0.77 10.49 22.99
C ARG A 241 0.36 9.62 22.47
N LEU A 242 0.23 9.09 21.25
CA LEU A 242 1.27 8.25 20.67
C LEU A 242 2.51 9.07 20.28
N ALA A 243 2.34 10.31 19.80
CA ALA A 243 3.44 11.21 19.51
C ALA A 243 4.18 11.64 20.79
N GLU A 244 3.44 12.01 21.86
CA GLU A 244 4.03 12.32 23.16
C GLU A 244 4.81 11.13 23.73
N LEU A 245 4.27 9.91 23.63
CA LEU A 245 4.97 8.71 24.05
C LEU A 245 6.25 8.48 23.21
N ALA A 246 6.17 8.66 21.89
CA ALA A 246 7.34 8.56 21.02
C ALA A 246 8.43 9.57 21.42
N ALA A 247 8.09 10.82 21.72
CA ALA A 247 9.06 11.82 22.16
C ALA A 247 9.65 11.54 23.56
N ALA A 248 8.90 10.87 24.44
CA ALA A 248 9.37 10.47 25.76
C ALA A 248 10.21 9.18 25.74
N THR A 249 10.08 8.37 24.70
CA THR A 249 10.76 7.08 24.58
C THR A 249 12.17 7.26 24.04
N THR A 250 13.17 6.82 24.79
CA THR A 250 14.57 6.85 24.33
C THR A 250 14.76 5.89 23.15
N GLY A 251 15.38 6.37 22.07
CA GLY A 251 15.67 5.60 20.86
C GLY A 251 14.70 5.87 19.70
N VAL A 252 13.50 6.40 19.97
CA VAL A 252 12.59 6.80 18.89
C VAL A 252 13.05 8.14 18.30
N HIS A 253 13.56 8.10 17.07
CA HIS A 253 14.10 9.29 16.40
C HIS A 253 13.13 9.93 15.41
N THR A 254 12.20 9.13 14.88
CA THR A 254 11.27 9.55 13.82
C THR A 254 9.83 9.15 14.11
N PHE A 255 8.91 10.09 13.91
CA PHE A 255 7.46 9.87 13.97
C PHE A 255 6.81 10.26 12.64
N VAL A 256 6.42 9.27 11.84
CA VAL A 256 5.72 9.47 10.57
C VAL A 256 4.22 9.31 10.80
N SER A 257 3.46 10.39 10.74
CA SER A 257 2.01 10.37 10.83
C SER A 257 1.39 10.35 9.45
N ALA A 258 0.37 9.51 9.25
CA ALA A 258 -0.55 9.73 8.15
C ALA A 258 -1.19 11.12 8.28
N SER A 259 -1.53 11.70 7.13
CA SER A 259 -2.35 12.89 6.97
C SER A 259 -3.14 12.75 5.65
N ALA A 260 -3.80 13.80 5.18
CA ALA A 260 -4.52 13.80 3.91
C ALA A 260 -4.45 15.15 3.21
N ILE A 261 -4.50 15.14 1.88
CA ILE A 261 -4.69 16.36 1.08
C ILE A 261 -6.03 17.08 1.38
N GLY A 262 -6.92 16.44 2.15
CA GLY A 262 -8.09 17.09 2.74
C GLY A 262 -7.77 18.35 3.56
N PHE A 263 -6.52 18.53 4.01
CA PHE A 263 -6.01 19.79 4.60
C PHE A 263 -6.33 21.02 3.75
N TYR A 264 -6.23 20.88 2.41
CA TYR A 264 -6.42 21.99 1.48
C TYR A 264 -7.89 22.36 1.26
N GLY A 265 -8.83 21.63 1.88
CA GLY A 265 -10.27 21.82 1.70
C GLY A 265 -10.78 21.32 0.35
N TYR A 266 -12.09 21.11 0.25
CA TYR A 266 -12.67 20.40 -0.89
C TYR A 266 -12.81 21.23 -2.18
N GLU A 267 -12.61 22.55 -2.14
CA GLU A 267 -12.85 23.44 -3.28
C GLU A 267 -11.74 24.48 -3.40
N ARG A 268 -10.73 24.17 -4.22
CA ARG A 268 -9.60 25.07 -4.57
C ARG A 268 -9.35 25.04 -6.08
N PRO A 269 -10.35 25.43 -6.90
CA PRO A 269 -10.21 25.36 -8.36
C PRO A 269 -9.08 26.26 -8.84
N ASP A 270 -8.37 25.81 -9.88
CA ASP A 270 -7.33 26.56 -10.61
C ASP A 270 -6.06 26.95 -9.81
N GLU A 271 -5.97 26.57 -8.54
CA GLU A 271 -4.77 26.75 -7.71
C GLU A 271 -3.93 25.47 -7.67
N VAL A 272 -2.61 25.60 -7.83
CA VAL A 272 -1.66 24.51 -7.57
C VAL A 272 -1.29 24.57 -6.08
N LEU A 273 -1.57 23.48 -5.36
CA LEU A 273 -1.42 23.38 -3.92
C LEU A 273 -0.15 22.63 -3.56
N ASP A 274 0.76 23.27 -2.84
CA ASP A 274 1.99 22.68 -2.30
C ASP A 274 1.94 22.60 -0.76
N GLU A 275 3.03 22.15 -0.13
CA GLU A 275 3.12 22.04 1.33
C GLU A 275 3.16 23.39 2.06
N ALA A 276 3.46 24.49 1.36
CA ALA A 276 3.42 25.86 1.89
C ALA A 276 2.03 26.50 1.79
N SER A 277 1.14 25.92 1.00
CA SER A 277 -0.22 26.42 0.76
C SER A 277 -1.07 26.38 2.04
N LEU A 278 -1.92 27.39 2.19
CA LEU A 278 -2.77 27.56 3.37
C LEU A 278 -3.86 26.48 3.45
N LYS A 279 -4.26 26.18 4.70
CA LYS A 279 -5.42 25.32 5.02
C LYS A 279 -6.66 25.81 4.27
N GLY A 280 -7.42 24.87 3.71
CA GLY A 280 -8.72 25.17 3.12
C GLY A 280 -9.86 25.22 4.13
N GLY A 281 -11.08 25.35 3.60
CA GLY A 281 -12.30 25.28 4.39
C GLY A 281 -12.96 23.90 4.37
N GLY A 282 -13.82 23.66 5.35
CA GLY A 282 -14.64 22.45 5.45
C GLY A 282 -14.24 21.56 6.62
N PHE A 283 -15.15 20.65 6.98
CA PHE A 283 -14.98 19.80 8.16
C PHE A 283 -13.71 18.93 8.06
N LEU A 284 -13.45 18.32 6.90
CA LEU A 284 -12.23 17.53 6.73
C LEU A 284 -10.95 18.35 6.83
N ALA A 285 -10.93 19.61 6.38
CA ALA A 285 -9.76 20.48 6.50
C ALA A 285 -9.45 20.78 7.98
N ASP A 286 -10.48 21.07 8.78
CA ASP A 286 -10.33 21.31 10.22
C ASP A 286 -9.85 20.05 10.96
N VAL A 287 -10.39 18.87 10.62
CA VAL A 287 -9.92 17.60 11.20
C VAL A 287 -8.46 17.34 10.87
N VAL A 288 -8.04 17.56 9.62
CA VAL A 288 -6.64 17.30 9.22
C VAL A 288 -5.69 18.29 9.90
N ASP A 289 -6.06 19.56 10.03
CA ASP A 289 -5.27 20.56 10.76
C ASP A 289 -5.12 20.20 12.25
N GLU A 290 -6.21 19.83 12.93
CA GLU A 290 -6.14 19.34 14.31
C GLU A 290 -5.27 18.07 14.45
N TRP A 291 -5.39 17.15 13.48
CA TRP A 291 -4.62 15.91 13.44
C TRP A 291 -3.12 16.15 13.24
N GLU A 292 -2.73 17.01 12.29
CA GLU A 292 -1.33 17.34 12.04
C GLU A 292 -0.70 18.04 13.24
N ARG A 293 -1.43 18.97 13.87
CA ARG A 293 -0.98 19.63 15.10
C ARG A 293 -0.79 18.64 16.25
N ALA A 294 -1.65 17.63 16.38
CA ALA A 294 -1.52 16.58 17.39
C ALA A 294 -0.29 15.69 17.17
N ALA A 295 0.15 15.48 15.93
CA ALA A 295 1.36 14.71 15.64
C ALA A 295 2.66 15.46 15.95
N GLN A 296 2.60 16.79 16.06
CA GLN A 296 3.78 17.63 16.28
C GLN A 296 4.12 17.73 17.77
N VAL A 297 5.24 17.13 18.14
CA VAL A 297 5.81 17.20 19.50
C VAL A 297 7.30 17.53 19.41
N SER A 298 7.84 18.14 20.47
CA SER A 298 9.27 18.44 20.55
C SER A 298 10.08 17.18 20.88
N GLY A 299 11.26 17.04 20.29
CA GLY A 299 12.22 15.98 20.64
C GLY A 299 12.26 14.79 19.67
N VAL A 300 11.33 14.72 18.71
CA VAL A 300 11.32 13.70 17.64
C VAL A 300 11.10 14.35 16.29
N ARG A 301 11.74 13.84 15.22
CA ARG A 301 11.49 14.33 13.86
C ARG A 301 10.12 13.84 13.40
N THR A 302 9.18 14.76 13.19
CA THR A 302 7.82 14.42 12.74
C THR A 302 7.64 14.70 11.24
N VAL A 303 7.08 13.73 10.50
CA VAL A 303 6.64 13.91 9.11
C VAL A 303 5.13 13.64 9.02
N GLN A 304 4.37 14.55 8.43
CA GLN A 304 2.93 14.38 8.17
C GLN A 304 2.70 14.09 6.68
N VAL A 305 2.29 12.86 6.35
CA VAL A 305 2.15 12.39 4.98
C VAL A 305 0.74 12.69 4.45
N ARG A 306 0.56 13.85 3.79
CA ARG A 306 -0.69 14.29 3.18
C ARG A 306 -1.01 13.45 1.96
N THR A 307 -1.71 12.35 2.20
CA THR A 307 -1.96 11.32 1.19
C THR A 307 -3.06 11.74 0.21
N GLY A 308 -2.82 11.56 -1.09
CA GLY A 308 -3.81 11.69 -2.14
C GLY A 308 -4.76 10.50 -2.27
N ILE A 309 -5.46 10.40 -3.39
CA ILE A 309 -6.36 9.27 -3.68
C ILE A 309 -5.52 8.05 -4.08
N VAL A 310 -5.33 7.13 -3.13
CA VAL A 310 -4.56 5.90 -3.33
C VAL A 310 -5.21 4.98 -4.36
N GLN A 311 -4.44 4.60 -5.38
CA GLN A 311 -4.84 3.67 -6.43
C GLN A 311 -4.48 2.24 -6.03
N SER A 312 -5.48 1.45 -5.68
CA SER A 312 -5.34 0.00 -5.49
C SER A 312 -6.70 -0.69 -5.58
N PRO A 313 -6.82 -1.87 -6.22
CA PRO A 313 -8.05 -2.66 -6.19
C PRO A 313 -8.34 -3.30 -4.81
N LEU A 314 -7.38 -3.28 -3.87
CA LEU A 314 -7.55 -3.84 -2.53
C LEU A 314 -8.44 -2.95 -1.63
N GLY A 315 -8.57 -1.67 -1.94
CA GLY A 315 -9.30 -0.69 -1.14
C GLY A 315 -9.53 0.63 -1.86
N GLY A 316 -9.88 1.67 -1.11
CA GLY A 316 -10.07 3.01 -1.66
C GLY A 316 -11.15 3.11 -2.75
N THR A 317 -11.03 4.13 -3.59
CA THR A 317 -11.99 4.44 -4.66
C THR A 317 -11.90 3.46 -5.83
N LEU A 318 -10.71 3.00 -6.19
CA LEU A 318 -10.50 2.09 -7.31
C LEU A 318 -11.20 0.74 -7.08
N ARG A 319 -11.17 0.19 -5.86
CA ARG A 319 -11.95 -1.03 -5.52
C ARG A 319 -13.46 -0.87 -5.79
N LEU A 320 -14.02 0.31 -5.52
CA LEU A 320 -15.43 0.60 -5.74
C LEU A 320 -15.75 0.81 -7.22
N GLN A 321 -14.86 1.49 -7.96
CA GLN A 321 -15.06 1.83 -9.36
C GLN A 321 -14.81 0.64 -10.30
N ARG A 322 -13.84 -0.22 -9.99
CA ARG A 322 -13.43 -1.36 -10.83
C ARG A 322 -14.61 -2.21 -11.33
N PRO A 323 -15.55 -2.71 -10.50
CA PRO A 323 -16.65 -3.53 -11.01
C PRO A 323 -17.57 -2.76 -11.96
N ILE A 324 -17.84 -1.47 -11.68
CA ILE A 324 -18.69 -0.61 -12.51
C ILE A 324 -18.05 -0.41 -13.89
N TYR A 325 -16.76 -0.09 -13.92
CA TYR A 325 -16.02 0.09 -15.17
C TYR A 325 -15.85 -1.22 -15.93
N THR A 326 -15.60 -2.34 -15.24
CA THR A 326 -15.48 -3.67 -15.86
C THR A 326 -16.77 -4.07 -16.57
N ALA A 327 -17.93 -3.70 -16.02
CA ALA A 327 -19.24 -3.88 -16.61
C ALA A 327 -19.56 -2.90 -17.77
N GLY A 328 -18.66 -1.97 -18.11
CA GLY A 328 -18.90 -0.93 -19.12
C GLY A 328 -19.86 0.16 -18.67
N LEU A 329 -20.13 0.26 -17.37
CA LEU A 329 -21.04 1.24 -16.76
C LEU A 329 -20.30 2.46 -16.18
N GLY A 330 -19.01 2.59 -16.45
CA GLY A 330 -18.17 3.67 -15.96
C GLY A 330 -18.35 4.98 -16.72
N GLY A 331 -17.95 6.07 -16.08
CA GLY A 331 -17.71 7.34 -16.74
C GLY A 331 -17.46 8.49 -15.78
N ARG A 332 -17.58 9.72 -16.29
CA ARG A 332 -17.15 10.93 -15.59
C ARG A 332 -18.04 11.23 -14.38
N LEU A 333 -17.41 11.59 -13.26
CA LEU A 333 -18.08 12.15 -12.08
C LEU A 333 -18.28 13.65 -12.26
N GLY A 334 -19.49 14.16 -11.99
CA GLY A 334 -19.78 15.60 -12.03
C GLY A 334 -19.47 16.26 -13.38
N SER A 335 -18.93 17.49 -13.34
CA SER A 335 -18.54 18.23 -14.55
C SER A 335 -17.39 17.54 -15.31
N GLY A 336 -16.55 16.78 -14.59
CA GLY A 336 -15.34 16.16 -15.10
C GLY A 336 -14.11 17.07 -15.08
N ARG A 337 -14.27 18.34 -14.68
CA ARG A 337 -13.18 19.33 -14.64
C ARG A 337 -12.38 19.31 -13.34
N GLN A 338 -12.97 18.78 -12.26
CA GLN A 338 -12.34 18.73 -10.95
C GLN A 338 -11.03 17.94 -10.99
N TRP A 339 -10.01 18.46 -10.33
CA TRP A 339 -8.70 17.84 -10.20
C TRP A 339 -8.72 16.72 -9.16
N LEU A 340 -8.15 15.59 -9.55
CA LEU A 340 -7.92 14.42 -8.73
C LEU A 340 -6.40 14.25 -8.55
N SER A 341 -5.95 14.51 -7.33
CA SER A 341 -4.59 14.22 -6.91
C SER A 341 -4.54 12.81 -6.34
N TRP A 342 -3.90 11.91 -7.07
CA TRP A 342 -3.87 10.47 -6.80
C TRP A 342 -2.44 10.03 -6.50
N ILE A 343 -2.24 8.83 -5.96
CA ILE A 343 -0.92 8.19 -5.83
C ILE A 343 -1.07 6.68 -5.98
N ASP A 344 -0.11 5.98 -6.58
CA ASP A 344 -0.08 4.52 -6.56
C ASP A 344 0.14 4.01 -5.13
N LEU A 345 -0.36 2.81 -4.82
CA LEU A 345 -0.12 2.23 -3.49
C LEU A 345 1.38 2.05 -3.23
N ASP A 346 2.16 1.57 -4.20
CA ASP A 346 3.58 1.30 -4.00
C ASP A 346 4.39 2.60 -3.88
N ASP A 347 4.05 3.63 -4.67
CA ASP A 347 4.62 4.97 -4.52
C ASP A 347 4.36 5.55 -3.13
N LEU A 348 3.16 5.33 -2.58
CA LEU A 348 2.87 5.76 -1.21
C LEU A 348 3.75 5.04 -0.19
N LEU A 349 4.03 3.74 -0.37
CA LEU A 349 4.93 3.00 0.52
C LEU A 349 6.35 3.56 0.45
N ASP A 350 6.83 3.92 -0.74
CA ASP A 350 8.14 4.54 -0.92
C ASP A 350 8.22 5.92 -0.25
N VAL A 351 7.14 6.70 -0.23
CA VAL A 351 7.08 7.96 0.53
C VAL A 351 7.18 7.70 2.04
N TYR A 352 6.48 6.70 2.57
CA TYR A 352 6.61 6.32 3.98
C TYR A 352 8.01 5.83 4.32
N LEU A 353 8.62 4.98 3.47
CA LEU A 353 10.00 4.55 3.63
C LEU A 353 10.95 5.74 3.62
N ARG A 354 10.79 6.67 2.67
CA ARG A 354 11.61 7.86 2.58
C ARG A 354 11.50 8.76 3.81
N ALA A 355 10.29 8.94 4.34
CA ALA A 355 10.07 9.71 5.56
C ALA A 355 10.82 9.14 6.78
N LEU A 356 11.14 7.84 6.78
CA LEU A 356 11.92 7.21 7.85
C LEU A 356 13.41 7.59 7.84
N PHE A 357 13.99 7.90 6.67
CA PHE A 357 15.45 8.07 6.56
C PHE A 357 15.92 9.43 6.04
N ASP A 358 15.08 10.15 5.28
CA ASP A 358 15.48 11.42 4.67
C ASP A 358 15.22 12.60 5.62
N ASP A 359 16.24 13.05 6.33
CA ASP A 359 16.15 14.15 7.30
C ASP A 359 15.77 15.50 6.67
N ARG A 360 15.82 15.62 5.34
CA ARG A 360 15.29 16.81 4.63
C ARG A 360 13.75 16.86 4.67
N LEU A 361 13.09 15.74 4.98
CA LEU A 361 11.65 15.67 5.15
C LEU A 361 11.29 15.81 6.64
N ALA A 362 10.65 16.94 6.97
CA ALA A 362 10.06 17.22 8.28
C ALA A 362 8.83 18.13 8.13
N GLY A 363 7.81 17.92 8.94
CA GLY A 363 6.50 18.58 8.79
C GLY A 363 5.67 17.97 7.65
N PRO A 364 4.81 18.75 6.97
CA PRO A 364 3.94 18.23 5.93
C PRO A 364 4.72 17.83 4.67
N VAL A 365 4.30 16.73 4.06
CA VAL A 365 4.78 16.19 2.78
C VAL A 365 3.57 15.70 1.98
N ASN A 366 3.37 16.19 0.76
CA ASN A 366 2.31 15.73 -0.13
C ASN A 366 2.70 14.42 -0.79
N ALA A 367 1.98 13.35 -0.44
CA ALA A 367 2.11 12.05 -1.09
C ALA A 367 1.06 11.93 -2.20
N VAL A 368 1.38 12.59 -3.33
CA VAL A 368 0.63 12.58 -4.58
C VAL A 368 1.59 12.29 -5.74
N ALA A 369 1.10 11.65 -6.79
CA ALA A 369 1.83 11.47 -8.04
C ALA A 369 2.08 12.84 -8.70
N PRO A 370 3.17 12.98 -9.49
CA PRO A 370 3.57 14.27 -10.08
C PRO A 370 2.58 14.81 -11.12
N GLU A 371 1.73 13.94 -11.69
CA GLU A 371 0.74 14.32 -12.69
C GLU A 371 -0.70 14.15 -12.16
N PRO A 372 -1.26 15.15 -11.46
CA PRO A 372 -2.68 15.15 -11.13
C PRO A 372 -3.51 15.18 -12.42
N VAL A 373 -4.68 14.54 -12.39
CA VAL A 373 -5.56 14.46 -13.57
C VAL A 373 -6.93 15.04 -13.27
N THR A 374 -7.65 15.48 -14.30
CA THR A 374 -9.07 15.80 -14.13
C THR A 374 -9.90 14.53 -14.03
N ALA A 375 -11.08 14.60 -13.41
CA ALA A 375 -12.00 13.47 -13.32
C ALA A 375 -12.42 12.90 -14.70
N ALA A 376 -12.50 13.74 -15.73
CA ALA A 376 -12.73 13.27 -17.10
C ALA A 376 -11.54 12.43 -17.63
N ASN A 377 -10.30 12.88 -17.40
CA ASN A 377 -9.11 12.16 -17.80
C ASN A 377 -8.93 10.86 -16.99
N TYR A 378 -9.26 10.86 -15.70
CA TYR A 378 -9.28 9.66 -14.89
C TYR A 378 -10.26 8.62 -15.46
N ALA A 379 -11.51 9.02 -15.71
CA ALA A 379 -12.54 8.14 -16.25
C ALA A 379 -12.13 7.55 -17.61
N LYS A 380 -11.62 8.40 -18.51
CA LYS A 380 -11.12 7.98 -19.82
C LYS A 380 -9.97 6.97 -19.70
N THR A 381 -9.02 7.22 -18.80
CA THR A 381 -7.85 6.35 -18.60
C THR A 381 -8.26 5.00 -18.02
N LEU A 382 -9.10 4.98 -16.99
CA LEU A 382 -9.60 3.73 -16.39
C LEU A 382 -10.41 2.90 -17.39
N GLY A 383 -11.28 3.54 -18.19
CA GLY A 383 -11.98 2.86 -19.28
C GLY A 383 -11.03 2.25 -20.32
N ARG A 384 -10.03 3.02 -20.74
CA ARG A 384 -9.00 2.56 -21.69
C ARG A 384 -8.23 1.34 -21.17
N VAL A 385 -7.72 1.40 -19.94
CA VAL A 385 -6.96 0.32 -19.29
C VAL A 385 -7.80 -0.95 -19.14
N LEU A 386 -9.09 -0.82 -18.81
CA LEU A 386 -9.99 -1.96 -18.71
C LEU A 386 -10.56 -2.44 -20.05
N HIS A 387 -10.24 -1.76 -21.16
CA HIS A 387 -10.84 -1.98 -22.48
C HIS A 387 -12.38 -1.93 -22.44
N ARG A 388 -12.92 -0.88 -21.81
CA ARG A 388 -14.36 -0.65 -21.62
C ARG A 388 -14.71 0.81 -21.92
N PRO A 389 -15.93 1.07 -22.45
CA PRO A 389 -16.39 2.44 -22.63
C PRO A 389 -16.51 3.14 -21.27
N ALA A 390 -16.13 4.42 -21.22
CA ALA A 390 -16.21 5.27 -20.02
C ALA A 390 -16.94 6.59 -20.32
N VAL A 391 -18.06 6.51 -21.03
CA VAL A 391 -18.79 7.67 -21.57
C VAL A 391 -20.03 8.03 -20.78
N LEU A 392 -20.48 7.17 -19.86
CA LEU A 392 -21.72 7.41 -19.12
C LEU A 392 -21.49 8.49 -18.06
N PRO A 393 -22.18 9.66 -18.12
CA PRO A 393 -22.10 10.62 -17.04
C PRO A 393 -22.68 9.97 -15.78
N VAL A 394 -21.89 9.95 -14.70
CA VAL A 394 -22.37 9.42 -13.42
C VAL A 394 -23.40 10.40 -12.88
N PRO A 395 -24.64 9.95 -12.58
CA PRO A 395 -25.64 10.84 -12.01
C PRO A 395 -25.19 11.42 -10.67
N GLU A 396 -25.39 12.73 -10.46
CA GLU A 396 -24.93 13.44 -9.26
C GLU A 396 -25.51 12.86 -7.95
N PHE A 397 -26.68 12.20 -8.02
CA PHE A 397 -27.29 11.55 -6.86
C PHE A 397 -26.57 10.29 -6.39
N GLY A 398 -25.74 9.64 -7.22
CA GLY A 398 -25.08 8.38 -6.89
C GLY A 398 -24.15 8.51 -5.66
N PRO A 399 -23.13 9.39 -5.71
CA PRO A 399 -22.29 9.68 -4.56
C PRO A 399 -23.07 10.21 -3.35
N ALA A 400 -24.09 11.06 -3.58
CA ALA A 400 -24.92 11.60 -2.51
C ALA A 400 -25.76 10.53 -1.78
N LEU A 401 -26.16 9.46 -2.48
CA LEU A 401 -26.87 8.34 -1.87
C LEU A 401 -25.97 7.55 -0.91
N LEU A 402 -24.71 7.32 -1.31
CA LEU A 402 -23.73 6.56 -0.54
C LEU A 402 -23.09 7.37 0.59
N LEU A 403 -22.64 8.59 0.30
CA LEU A 403 -21.83 9.44 1.20
C LEU A 403 -22.62 10.59 1.84
N GLY A 404 -23.90 10.76 1.48
CA GLY A 404 -24.65 11.97 1.81
C GLY A 404 -24.17 13.17 0.97
N ARG A 405 -24.90 14.29 1.03
CA ARG A 405 -24.56 15.50 0.25
C ARG A 405 -23.20 16.08 0.62
N GLN A 406 -22.89 16.12 1.92
CA GLN A 406 -21.59 16.62 2.40
C GLN A 406 -20.44 15.71 1.97
N GLY A 407 -20.56 14.38 2.12
CA GLY A 407 -19.49 13.47 1.70
C GLY A 407 -19.32 13.41 0.18
N ALA A 408 -20.40 13.58 -0.58
CA ALA A 408 -20.31 13.78 -2.02
C ALA A 408 -19.52 15.05 -2.37
N ARG A 409 -19.74 16.16 -1.66
CA ARG A 409 -19.00 17.42 -1.87
C ARG A 409 -17.55 17.31 -1.43
N GLU A 410 -17.31 16.81 -0.21
CA GLU A 410 -15.98 16.81 0.42
C GLU A 410 -15.04 15.72 -0.11
N LEU A 411 -15.55 14.66 -0.74
CA LEU A 411 -14.73 13.55 -1.26
C LEU A 411 -14.91 13.33 -2.76
N ALA A 412 -16.15 13.22 -3.24
CA ALA A 412 -16.41 12.81 -4.63
C ALA A 412 -16.32 13.97 -5.62
N ALA A 413 -16.64 15.19 -5.18
CA ALA A 413 -16.57 16.42 -5.96
C ALA A 413 -15.42 17.33 -5.52
N ALA A 414 -14.50 16.83 -4.69
CA ALA A 414 -13.33 17.58 -4.28
C ALA A 414 -12.51 17.99 -5.52
N ASP A 415 -12.05 19.24 -5.53
CA ASP A 415 -11.26 19.83 -6.60
C ASP A 415 -9.95 20.35 -6.01
N GLN A 416 -8.91 19.51 -6.09
CA GLN A 416 -7.61 19.76 -5.48
C GLN A 416 -6.51 19.37 -6.47
N ARG A 417 -5.79 20.38 -6.99
CA ARG A 417 -4.61 20.18 -7.83
C ARG A 417 -3.36 20.30 -6.97
N VAL A 418 -2.98 19.20 -6.33
CA VAL A 418 -1.87 19.13 -5.38
C VAL A 418 -0.59 18.75 -6.11
N ASP A 419 0.49 19.48 -5.82
CA ASP A 419 1.85 19.16 -6.25
C ASP A 419 2.61 18.42 -5.14
N CYS A 420 3.59 17.62 -5.54
CA CYS A 420 4.50 16.88 -4.67
C CYS A 420 5.83 17.63 -4.49
N HIS A 421 5.77 18.94 -4.29
CA HIS A 421 6.91 19.86 -4.33
C HIS A 421 8.09 19.39 -3.48
N ARG A 422 7.86 19.02 -2.22
CA ARG A 422 8.93 18.55 -1.34
C ARG A 422 9.53 17.21 -1.75
N LEU A 423 8.73 16.31 -2.32
CA LEU A 423 9.24 15.04 -2.86
C LEU A 423 10.11 15.28 -4.09
N ASN A 424 9.72 16.24 -4.95
CA ASN A 424 10.52 16.65 -6.10
C ASN A 424 11.86 17.28 -5.68
N ASP A 425 11.85 18.17 -4.68
CA ASP A 425 13.06 18.85 -4.18
C ASP A 425 14.13 17.88 -3.67
N VAL A 426 13.70 16.77 -3.06
CA VAL A 426 14.62 15.75 -2.56
C VAL A 426 14.96 14.69 -3.62
N GLY A 427 14.38 14.77 -4.82
CA GLY A 427 14.60 13.84 -5.93
C GLY A 427 13.95 12.48 -5.68
N HIS A 428 12.65 12.46 -5.33
CA HIS A 428 11.90 11.22 -5.19
C HIS A 428 11.57 10.59 -6.55
N ALA A 429 11.97 9.33 -6.71
CA ALA A 429 11.65 8.54 -7.87
C ALA A 429 10.30 7.85 -7.66
N PHE A 430 9.31 8.25 -8.46
CA PHE A 430 8.02 7.58 -8.49
C PHE A 430 8.09 6.36 -9.41
N ARG A 431 7.65 5.18 -8.93
CA ARG A 431 7.45 3.96 -9.70
C ARG A 431 6.43 4.19 -10.82
N HIS A 432 5.34 4.90 -10.52
CA HIS A 432 4.25 5.14 -11.46
C HIS A 432 3.89 6.63 -11.57
N PRO A 433 4.67 7.44 -12.32
CA PRO A 433 4.43 8.89 -12.41
C PRO A 433 3.14 9.24 -13.17
N THR A 434 2.61 8.33 -13.99
CA THR A 434 1.40 8.54 -14.79
C THR A 434 0.27 7.60 -14.37
N LEU A 435 -0.97 8.07 -14.48
CA LEU A 435 -2.15 7.30 -14.06
C LEU A 435 -2.31 6.02 -14.90
N ASP A 436 -1.96 6.05 -16.18
CA ASP A 436 -2.04 4.87 -17.05
C ASP A 436 -1.09 3.76 -16.56
N ALA A 437 0.14 4.12 -16.18
CA ALA A 437 1.13 3.17 -15.65
C ALA A 437 0.64 2.55 -14.32
N SER A 438 0.17 3.39 -13.38
CA SER A 438 -0.37 2.92 -12.10
C SER A 438 -1.56 1.98 -12.30
N LEU A 439 -2.56 2.38 -13.10
CA LEU A 439 -3.74 1.55 -13.32
C LEU A 439 -3.42 0.23 -14.04
N ARG A 440 -2.45 0.22 -14.95
CA ARG A 440 -1.98 -1.02 -15.60
C ARG A 440 -1.33 -1.97 -14.62
N HIS A 441 -0.43 -1.46 -13.79
CA HIS A 441 0.21 -2.22 -12.71
C HIS A 441 -0.83 -2.77 -11.73
N GLN A 442 -1.73 -1.92 -11.24
CA GLN A 442 -2.73 -2.29 -10.24
C GLN A 442 -3.85 -3.21 -10.78
N LEU A 443 -4.05 -3.30 -12.11
CA LEU A 443 -5.13 -4.07 -12.74
C LEU A 443 -4.66 -5.23 -13.63
N GLY A 444 -3.35 -5.44 -13.78
CA GLY A 444 -2.77 -6.51 -14.59
C GLY A 444 -3.03 -6.34 -16.08
N ARG A 445 -2.70 -5.16 -16.63
CA ARG A 445 -3.03 -4.72 -17.99
C ARG A 445 -1.87 -4.15 -18.79
#